data_AF-A0A3C1N8R0-F1
#
_entry.id   AF-A0A3C1N8R0-F1
#
_cell.length_a   1.000
_cell.length_b   1.000
_cell.length_c   1.000
_cell.angle_alpha   90.00
_cell.angle_beta   90.00
_cell.angle_gamma   90.00
#
_symmetry.space_group_name_H-M   'P 1'
#
loop_
_entity.id
_entity.type
_entity.pdbx_description
1 polymer ?
#
loop_
_entity_poly.entity_id
_entity_poly.type
_entity_poly.pdbx_seq_one_letter_code
_entity_poly.pdbx_strand_id
1 'polypeptide(L)'
;VLYWPRKPSFTATRRLQLASEVGGTWGLCFRPWHAATMPTTAALRLLFKPTETGAMLTILKCRGGKTEGKLAIYRDTMSTFNSTNTFDLIV
;
A
#
# COMPACT_ATOMS: atom_id res chain seq x y z
N VAL A 1 -5.48 -8.78 -6.15
CA VAL A 1 -4.29 -9.30 -6.87
C VAL A 1 -3.05 -8.53 -6.44
N LEU A 2 -1.93 -9.21 -6.17
CA LEU A 2 -0.65 -8.59 -5.83
C LEU A 2 0.36 -8.80 -6.97
N TYR A 3 1.16 -7.78 -7.25
CA TYR A 3 2.18 -7.81 -8.31
C TYR A 3 3.48 -7.17 -7.82
N TRP A 4 4.61 -7.88 -7.98
CA TRP A 4 5.93 -7.44 -7.51
C TRP A 4 6.99 -7.49 -8.61
N PRO A 5 6.94 -6.62 -9.62
CA PRO A 5 7.88 -6.66 -10.73
C PRO A 5 9.25 -6.10 -10.34
N ARG A 6 10.31 -6.75 -10.82
CA ARG A 6 11.67 -6.19 -10.78
C ARG A 6 11.83 -4.98 -11.72
N LYS A 7 11.09 -4.98 -12.84
CA LYS A 7 10.96 -3.84 -13.77
C LYS A 7 9.48 -3.61 -14.08
N PRO A 8 8.88 -2.50 -13.64
CA PRO A 8 7.46 -2.25 -13.86
C PRO A 8 7.21 -1.93 -15.34
N SER A 9 6.56 -2.83 -16.08
CA SER A 9 6.09 -2.55 -17.43
C SER A 9 4.71 -1.86 -17.39
N PHE A 10 4.52 -0.88 -18.27
CA PHE A 10 3.25 -0.18 -18.42
C PHE A 10 2.12 -1.16 -18.76
N THR A 11 2.40 -2.10 -19.67
CA THR A 11 1.44 -3.11 -20.13
C THR A 11 1.00 -4.05 -19.00
N ALA A 12 1.91 -4.56 -18.18
CA ALA A 12 1.53 -5.45 -17.07
C ALA A 12 0.72 -4.69 -16.01
N THR A 13 1.10 -3.44 -15.73
CA THR A 13 0.35 -2.59 -14.79
C THR A 13 -1.06 -2.30 -15.31
N ARG A 14 -1.21 -2.04 -16.61
CA ARG A 14 -2.52 -1.82 -17.25
C ARG A 14 -3.37 -3.08 -17.25
N ARG A 15 -2.80 -4.25 -17.54
CA ARG A 15 -3.51 -5.55 -17.49
C ARG A 15 -3.97 -5.86 -16.07
N LEU A 16 -3.13 -5.62 -15.07
CA LEU A 16 -3.49 -5.76 -13.67
C LEU A 16 -4.66 -4.84 -13.29
N GLN A 17 -4.60 -3.58 -13.70
CA GLN A 17 -5.69 -2.63 -13.47
C GLN A 17 -6.98 -3.13 -14.11
N LEU A 18 -6.96 -3.51 -15.38
CA LEU A 18 -8.15 -4.03 -16.08
C LEU A 18 -8.71 -5.30 -15.41
N ALA A 19 -7.85 -6.24 -15.01
CA ALA A 19 -8.29 -7.44 -14.30
C ALA A 19 -8.93 -7.11 -12.94
N SER A 20 -8.40 -6.08 -12.26
CA SER A 20 -8.93 -5.62 -10.97
C SER A 20 -10.27 -4.88 -11.15
N GLU A 21 -10.38 -4.03 -12.17
CA GLU A 21 -11.62 -3.32 -12.54
C GLU A 21 -12.73 -4.31 -12.94
N VAL A 22 -12.41 -5.28 -13.80
CA VAL A 22 -13.38 -6.30 -14.26
C VAL A 22 -13.81 -7.22 -13.11
N GLY A 23 -12.87 -7.63 -12.25
CA GLY A 23 -13.17 -8.48 -11.11
C GLY A 23 -13.77 -7.76 -9.91
N GLY A 24 -13.88 -6.43 -9.93
CA GLY A 24 -14.27 -5.64 -8.77
C GLY A 24 -13.34 -5.81 -7.57
N THR A 25 -12.06 -6.14 -7.81
CA THR A 25 -11.07 -6.42 -6.75
C THR A 25 -9.99 -5.35 -6.71
N TRP A 26 -9.18 -5.39 -5.65
CA TRP A 26 -8.04 -4.48 -5.51
C TRP A 26 -6.81 -5.04 -6.23
N GLY A 27 -6.18 -4.23 -7.07
CA GLY A 27 -4.90 -4.52 -7.72
C GLY A 27 -3.77 -3.73 -7.07
N LEU A 28 -2.84 -4.40 -6.41
CA LEU A 28 -1.69 -3.77 -5.77
C LEU A 28 -0.41 -4.11 -6.52
N CYS A 29 0.42 -3.10 -6.78
CA CYS A 29 1.72 -3.24 -7.42
C CYS A 29 2.79 -2.64 -6.51
N PHE A 30 3.73 -3.48 -6.06
CA PHE A 30 4.85 -3.06 -5.24
C PHE A 30 6.05 -2.72 -6.13
N ARG A 31 6.68 -1.59 -5.84
CA ARG A 31 7.80 -1.05 -6.62
C ARG A 31 8.91 -0.56 -5.71
N PRO A 32 10.17 -0.55 -6.18
CA PRO A 32 11.27 0.01 -5.41
C PRO A 32 11.11 1.51 -5.17
N TRP A 33 11.71 2.01 -4.10
CA TRP A 33 11.60 3.40 -3.64
C TRP A 33 11.93 4.44 -4.72
N HIS A 34 12.96 4.20 -5.53
CA HIS A 34 13.37 5.13 -6.61
C HIS A 34 12.30 5.30 -7.70
N ALA A 35 11.35 4.37 -7.82
CA ALA A 35 10.24 4.49 -8.76
C ALA A 35 9.12 5.42 -8.26
N ALA A 36 9.26 6.04 -7.08
CA ALA A 36 8.30 7.00 -6.55
C ALA A 36 8.08 8.22 -7.46
N THR A 37 9.11 8.64 -8.20
CA THR A 37 9.01 9.77 -9.14
C THR A 37 8.48 9.34 -10.52
N MET A 38 8.54 8.05 -10.84
CA MET A 38 8.15 7.53 -12.16
C MET A 38 6.62 7.50 -12.31
N PRO A 39 6.07 8.03 -13.43
CA PRO A 39 4.64 8.07 -13.67
C PRO A 39 4.02 6.66 -13.76
N THR A 40 2.74 6.54 -13.42
CA THR A 40 1.97 5.29 -13.48
C THR A 40 0.49 5.54 -13.72
N THR A 41 -0.23 4.53 -14.21
CA THR A 41 -1.70 4.54 -14.35
C THR A 41 -2.45 4.22 -13.06
N ALA A 42 -1.76 3.87 -11.96
CA ALA A 42 -2.41 3.52 -10.70
C ALA A 42 -3.29 4.67 -10.18
N ALA A 43 -4.50 4.33 -9.72
CA ALA A 43 -5.45 5.28 -9.15
C ALA A 43 -4.93 5.87 -7.81
N LEU A 44 -4.27 5.05 -7.00
CA LEU A 44 -3.62 5.43 -5.75
C LEU A 44 -2.13 5.07 -5.82
N ARG A 45 -1.26 5.98 -5.34
CA ARG A 45 0.18 5.74 -5.22
C ARG A 45 0.62 6.14 -3.81
N LEU A 46 1.31 5.22 -3.16
CA LEU A 46 1.79 5.39 -1.79
C LEU A 46 3.31 5.17 -1.76
N LEU A 47 3.98 5.95 -0.93
CA LEU A 47 5.39 5.81 -0.61
C LEU A 47 5.50 5.35 0.84
N PHE A 48 6.05 4.17 1.07
CA PHE A 48 6.16 3.57 2.38
C PHE A 48 7.59 3.66 2.90
N LYS A 49 7.80 4.45 3.96
CA LYS A 49 9.09 4.59 4.64
C LYS A 49 9.02 3.95 6.03
N PRO A 50 9.71 2.83 6.30
CA PRO A 50 9.76 2.29 7.66
C PRO A 50 10.46 3.27 8.62
N THR A 51 9.99 3.31 9.86
CA THR A 51 10.56 4.07 10.98
C THR A 51 10.77 3.15 12.17
N GLU A 52 11.50 3.58 13.21
CA GLU A 52 11.76 2.77 14.40
C GLU A 52 10.47 2.33 15.10
N THR A 53 9.49 3.24 15.20
CA THR A 53 8.20 3.01 15.88
C THR A 53 7.08 2.57 14.94
N GLY A 54 7.36 2.31 13.66
CA GLY A 54 6.34 1.92 12.68
C GLY A 54 6.71 2.27 11.24
N ALA A 55 5.92 3.14 10.60
CA ALA A 55 6.17 3.61 9.24
C ALA A 55 5.55 4.98 8.96
N MET A 56 6.14 5.71 8.03
CA MET A 56 5.58 6.92 7.44
C MET A 56 5.11 6.61 6.01
N LEU A 57 3.81 6.78 5.77
CA LEU A 57 3.20 6.60 4.45
C LEU A 57 2.95 7.98 3.82
N THR A 58 3.46 8.23 2.63
CA THR A 58 3.18 9.46 1.87
C THR A 58 2.29 9.13 0.69
N ILE A 59 1.18 9.86 0.54
CA ILE A 59 0.33 9.76 -0.64
C ILE A 59 1.00 10.54 -1.77
N LEU A 60 1.34 9.86 -2.86
CA LEU A 60 1.95 10.49 -4.04
C LEU A 60 0.92 10.80 -5.12
N LYS A 61 -0.21 10.07 -5.13
CA LYS A 61 -1.33 10.24 -6.06
C LYS A 61 -2.57 9.64 -5.42
N CYS A 62 -3.72 10.30 -5.54
CA CYS A 62 -5.02 9.75 -5.20
C CYS A 62 -6.04 10.24 -6.24
N ARG A 63 -6.63 9.34 -7.03
CA ARG A 63 -7.68 9.69 -7.99
C ARG A 63 -8.98 9.96 -7.22
N GLY A 64 -9.52 11.18 -7.33
CA GLY A 64 -10.77 11.57 -6.66
C GLY A 64 -10.61 11.97 -5.19
N GLY A 65 -9.38 12.11 -4.68
CA GLY A 65 -9.11 12.50 -3.30
C GLY A 65 -7.93 13.46 -3.19
N LYS A 66 -7.63 13.91 -1.96
CA LYS A 66 -6.47 14.78 -1.70
C LYS A 66 -5.17 14.01 -1.83
N THR A 67 -4.21 14.63 -2.52
CA THR A 67 -2.89 14.05 -2.77
C THR A 67 -1.86 14.40 -1.70
N GLU A 68 -2.18 15.35 -0.83
CA GLU A 68 -1.26 15.89 0.16
C GLU A 68 -1.58 15.26 1.52
N GLY A 69 -0.90 14.15 1.80
CA GLY A 69 -1.05 13.45 3.07
C GLY A 69 0.20 12.66 3.42
N LYS A 70 0.75 12.94 4.61
CA LYS A 70 1.70 12.07 5.30
C LYS A 70 0.95 11.43 6.45
N LEU A 71 0.93 10.10 6.47
CA LEU A 71 0.30 9.31 7.50
C LEU A 71 1.38 8.61 8.31
N ALA A 72 1.48 8.95 9.59
CA ALA A 72 2.29 8.20 10.54
C ALA A 72 1.51 6.95 10.96
N ILE A 73 2.10 5.80 10.71
CA ILE A 73 1.61 4.49 11.14
C ILE A 73 2.51 4.09 12.31
N TYR A 74 1.92 3.96 13.50
CA TYR A 74 2.62 3.43 14.67
C TYR A 74 2.37 1.94 14.74
N ARG A 75 3.44 1.16 14.99
CA ARG A 75 3.31 -0.25 15.32
C ARG A 75 3.11 -0.33 16.82
N ASP A 76 2.00 -0.90 17.25
CA ASP A 76 1.83 -1.26 18.64
C ASP A 76 2.87 -2.33 18.99
N THR A 77 3.84 -1.97 19.82
CA THR A 77 4.86 -2.89 20.34
C THR A 77 4.43 -3.53 21.66
N MET A 78 3.25 -3.19 22.19
CA MET A 78 2.68 -3.85 23.36
C MET A 78 1.83 -5.05 22.96
N SER A 79 2.52 -6.16 22.68
CA SER A 79 1.98 -7.48 22.94
C SER A 79 3.14 -8.42 23.25
N THR A 80 3.73 -8.25 24.43
CA THR A 80 4.23 -9.41 25.17
C THR A 80 3.02 -10.33 25.31
N PHE A 81 2.96 -11.36 24.46
CA PHE A 81 2.00 -12.46 24.54
C PHE A 81 2.20 -13.16 25.90
N ASN A 82 1.70 -12.56 26.98
CA ASN A 82 1.32 -13.33 28.15
C ASN A 82 0.08 -14.10 27.71
N SER A 83 0.33 -15.35 27.40
CA SER A 83 -0.67 -16.36 27.07
C SER A 83 -1.70 -16.44 28.21
N THR A 84 -2.79 -15.68 28.12
CA THR A 84 -4.06 -16.07 28.72
C THR A 84 -5.18 -15.33 28.00
N ASN A 85 -5.95 -16.10 27.23
CA ASN A 85 -7.34 -15.88 26.85
C ASN A 85 -7.87 -14.44 26.95
N THR A 86 -8.20 -13.83 25.81
CA THR A 86 -9.57 -13.42 25.47
C THR A 86 -9.54 -12.87 24.04
N PHE A 87 -10.19 -13.60 23.12
CA PHE A 87 -10.52 -13.10 21.79
C PHE A 87 -11.61 -12.03 21.95
N ASP A 88 -11.24 -10.77 22.06
CA ASP A 88 -12.21 -9.68 21.92
C ASP A 88 -12.32 -9.29 20.45
N LEU A 89 -13.44 -9.75 19.89
CA LEU A 89 -14.04 -9.34 18.62
C LEU A 89 -14.13 -7.81 18.55
N ILE A 90 -13.49 -7.24 17.52
CA ILE A 90 -13.81 -5.88 17.07
C ILE A 90 -15.03 -6.00 16.15
N VAL A 91 -16.15 -5.43 16.60
CA VAL A 91 -17.35 -5.12 15.80
C VAL A 91 -17.04 -4.01 14.80
#